data_AF-A0A3D8ILX9-F1
#
_entry.id   AF-A0A3D8ILX9-F1
#
_cell.length_a   1.000
_cell.length_b   1.000
_cell.length_c   1.000
_cell.angle_alpha   90.00
_cell.angle_beta   90.00
_cell.angle_gamma   90.00
#
_symmetry.space_group_name_H-M   'P 1'
#
loop_
_entity.id
_entity.type
_entity.pdbx_description
1 polymer ?
#
loop_
_entity_poly.entity_id
_entity_poly.type
_entity_poly.pdbx_seq_one_letter_code
_entity_poly.pdbx_strand_id
1 'polypeptide(L)'
;MRHVLWKNTIQNHLHAFSLIEVLFVLVTMGILGVTTLKSLTALKKQNHNTQKFLTQHGSLFETSLFINKNLSISKPDSIKITPNSLEWKGYTKLFLQGQNNADYMNFSLQTEVFSLERHNNNLFFNNTLLLKNVREFEVKIIKRNADSILEYKLCTNICVQDFIFIEESEIAL
;
A
#
# COMPACT_ATOMS: atom_id res chain seq x y z
N MET A 1 -18.14 1.06 86.69
CA MET A 1 -19.14 0.62 85.70
C MET A 1 -18.90 1.36 84.40
N ARG A 2 -18.60 0.64 83.32
CA ARG A 2 -18.38 1.18 81.98
C ARG A 2 -19.67 1.80 81.44
N HIS A 3 -19.59 3.01 80.90
CA HIS A 3 -20.35 3.34 79.70
C HIS A 3 -19.42 4.04 78.72
N VAL A 4 -19.05 3.26 77.71
CA VAL A 4 -18.31 3.64 76.53
C VAL A 4 -19.22 4.56 75.70
N LEU A 5 -18.93 5.86 75.69
CA LEU A 5 -19.44 6.76 74.65
C LEU A 5 -18.48 6.68 73.46
N TRP A 6 -18.66 5.67 72.61
CA TRP A 6 -18.21 5.74 71.23
C TRP A 6 -19.07 6.78 70.52
N LYS A 7 -18.68 8.06 70.63
CA LYS A 7 -19.21 9.10 69.75
C LYS A 7 -18.27 9.17 68.56
N ASN A 8 -18.76 8.59 67.46
CA ASN A 8 -18.24 8.73 66.11
C ASN A 8 -17.73 10.14 65.84
N THR A 9 -16.43 10.25 65.59
CA THR A 9 -15.90 11.32 64.75
C THR A 9 -15.03 10.66 63.69
N ILE A 10 -15.71 9.97 62.76
CA ILE A 10 -15.17 9.86 61.41
C ILE A 10 -15.07 11.30 60.94
N GLN A 11 -13.84 11.82 60.96
CA GLN A 11 -13.51 13.16 60.55
C GLN A 11 -13.77 13.25 59.04
N ASN A 12 -14.99 13.70 58.73
CA ASN A 12 -15.47 13.92 57.37
C ASN A 12 -14.58 14.96 56.67
N HIS A 13 -13.65 14.53 55.83
CA HIS A 13 -13.19 15.34 54.71
C HIS A 13 -14.22 15.21 53.56
N LEU A 14 -15.40 15.80 53.76
CA LEU A 14 -16.33 16.09 52.67
C LEU A 14 -16.02 17.51 52.20
N HIS A 15 -15.00 17.66 51.37
CA HIS A 15 -14.86 18.87 50.56
C HIS A 15 -16.06 18.92 49.62
N ALA A 16 -17.07 19.71 49.99
CA ALA A 16 -18.16 20.04 49.08
C ALA A 16 -17.55 20.83 47.90
N PHE A 17 -17.56 20.25 46.70
CA PHE A 17 -17.14 20.93 45.48
C PHE A 17 -17.89 22.26 45.37
N SER A 18 -17.15 23.33 45.09
CA SER A 18 -17.78 24.64 44.91
C SER A 18 -18.68 24.61 43.67
N LEU A 19 -19.85 25.24 43.74
CA LEU A 19 -20.74 25.42 42.59
C LEU A 19 -20.01 26.03 41.38
N ILE A 20 -19.02 26.90 41.64
CA ILE A 20 -18.17 27.52 40.62
C ILE A 20 -17.28 26.48 39.93
N GLU A 21 -16.74 25.53 40.68
CA GLU A 21 -15.86 24.48 40.18
C GLU A 21 -16.63 23.51 39.26
N VAL A 22 -17.86 23.14 39.66
CA VAL A 22 -18.76 22.34 38.83
C VAL A 22 -19.11 23.07 37.52
N LEU A 23 -19.39 24.37 37.59
CA LEU A 23 -19.69 25.18 36.40
C LEU A 23 -18.49 25.24 35.44
N PHE A 24 -17.28 25.39 35.98
CA PHE A 24 -16.04 25.42 35.19
C PHE A 24 -15.78 24.09 34.48
N VAL A 25 -16.01 22.95 35.16
CA VAL A 25 -15.91 21.62 34.54
C VAL A 25 -16.92 21.44 33.41
N LEU A 26 -18.16 21.91 33.57
CA LEU A 26 -19.18 21.84 32.51
C LEU A 26 -18.79 22.66 31.28
N VAL A 27 -18.26 23.88 31.47
CA VAL A 27 -17.81 24.73 30.36
C VAL A 27 -16.63 24.09 29.63
N THR A 28 -15.62 23.61 30.36
CA THR A 28 -14.46 22.95 29.76
C THR A 28 -14.83 21.66 29.03
N MET A 29 -15.71 20.83 29.60
CA MET A 29 -16.26 19.65 28.91
C MET A 29 -17.05 20.02 27.65
N GLY A 30 -17.84 21.10 27.68
CA GLY A 30 -18.56 21.58 26.50
C GLY A 30 -17.62 22.00 25.36
N ILE A 31 -16.56 22.75 25.68
CA ILE A 31 -15.55 23.18 24.70
C ILE A 31 -14.80 21.96 24.12
N LEU A 32 -14.38 21.03 24.97
CA LEU A 32 -13.69 19.80 24.55
C LEU A 32 -14.60 18.87 23.73
N GLY A 33 -15.88 18.76 24.09
CA GLY A 33 -16.88 17.98 23.36
C GLY A 33 -17.12 18.53 21.95
N VAL A 34 -17.31 19.84 21.80
CA VAL A 34 -17.53 20.46 20.48
C VAL A 34 -16.29 20.35 19.59
N THR A 35 -15.10 20.55 20.15
CA THR A 35 -13.84 20.45 19.39
C THR A 35 -13.57 19.02 18.92
N THR A 36 -13.75 18.02 19.79
CA THR A 36 -13.59 16.60 19.42
C THR A 36 -14.60 16.15 18.36
N LEU A 37 -15.86 16.59 18.45
CA LEU A 37 -16.89 16.29 17.43
C LEU A 37 -16.54 16.87 16.06
N LYS A 38 -16.00 18.10 16.01
CA LYS A 38 -15.52 18.71 14.76
C LYS A 38 -14.38 17.90 14.15
N SER A 39 -13.40 17.51 14.97
CA SER A 39 -12.27 16.68 14.54
C SER A 39 -12.72 15.32 14.01
N LEU A 40 -13.63 14.64 14.72
CA LEU A 40 -14.19 13.35 14.27
C LEU A 40 -14.94 13.49 12.95
N THR A 41 -15.69 14.57 12.77
CA THR A 41 -16.42 14.83 11.51
C THR A 41 -15.45 15.08 10.36
N ALA A 42 -14.39 15.85 10.59
CA ALA A 42 -13.33 16.07 9.60
C ALA A 42 -12.63 14.76 9.22
N LEU A 43 -12.29 13.92 10.20
CA LEU A 43 -11.68 12.60 9.97
C LEU A 43 -12.61 11.67 9.17
N LYS A 44 -13.90 11.62 9.51
CA LYS A 44 -14.89 10.83 8.74
C LYS A 44 -15.00 11.30 7.29
N LYS A 45 -15.00 12.62 7.07
CA LYS A 45 -15.03 13.21 5.72
C LYS A 45 -13.76 12.87 4.93
N GLN A 46 -12.60 12.95 5.57
CA GLN A 46 -11.32 12.55 4.97
C GLN A 46 -11.34 11.07 4.59
N ASN A 47 -11.77 10.19 5.50
CA ASN A 47 -11.84 8.76 5.25
C ASN A 47 -12.77 8.43 4.06
N HIS A 48 -13.96 9.07 4.01
CA HIS A 48 -14.87 8.92 2.88
C HIS A 48 -14.25 9.35 1.55
N ASN A 49 -13.53 10.48 1.55
CA ASN A 49 -12.84 10.96 0.35
C ASN A 49 -11.73 9.99 -0.09
N THR A 50 -10.95 9.44 0.83
CA THR A 50 -9.94 8.41 0.53
C THR A 50 -10.57 7.15 -0.04
N GLN A 51 -11.65 6.65 0.56
CA GLN A 51 -12.39 5.49 0.04
C GLN A 51 -12.93 5.74 -1.37
N LYS A 52 -13.51 6.92 -1.62
CA LYS A 52 -13.99 7.30 -2.94
C LYS A 52 -12.87 7.35 -3.96
N PHE A 53 -11.73 7.96 -3.61
CA PHE A 53 -10.55 8.01 -4.46
C PHE A 53 -10.04 6.60 -4.81
N LEU A 54 -9.88 5.72 -3.81
CA LEU A 54 -9.45 4.34 -4.00
C LEU A 54 -10.45 3.54 -4.84
N THR A 55 -11.75 3.77 -4.68
CA THR A 55 -12.77 3.09 -5.49
C THR A 55 -12.71 3.55 -6.95
N GLN A 56 -12.47 4.84 -7.19
CA GLN A 56 -12.38 5.41 -8.54
C GLN A 56 -11.09 5.01 -9.28
N HIS A 57 -10.00 4.78 -8.54
CA HIS A 57 -8.69 4.50 -9.11
C HIS A 57 -8.14 3.11 -8.75
N GLY A 58 -8.94 2.25 -8.12
CA GLY A 58 -8.51 0.94 -7.62
C GLY A 58 -7.94 0.06 -8.71
N SER A 59 -8.59 0.02 -9.87
CA SER A 59 -8.10 -0.73 -11.04
C SER A 59 -6.70 -0.32 -11.48
N LEU A 60 -6.34 0.98 -11.40
CA LEU A 60 -5.00 1.45 -11.72
C LEU A 60 -3.96 0.96 -10.71
N PHE A 61 -4.27 1.03 -9.41
CA PHE A 61 -3.37 0.56 -8.36
C PHE A 61 -3.21 -0.96 -8.37
N GLU A 62 -4.31 -1.70 -8.57
CA GLU A 62 -4.28 -3.17 -8.74
C GLU A 62 -3.47 -3.56 -9.97
N THR A 63 -3.62 -2.83 -11.07
CA THR A 63 -2.79 -3.03 -12.28
C THR A 63 -1.33 -2.78 -11.99
N SER A 64 -0.99 -1.69 -11.28
CA SER A 64 0.40 -1.40 -10.88
C SER A 64 0.98 -2.53 -10.02
N LEU A 65 0.24 -3.00 -9.01
CA LEU A 65 0.66 -4.11 -8.16
C LEU A 65 0.84 -5.41 -8.96
N PHE A 66 -0.07 -5.68 -9.90
CA PHE A 66 0.03 -6.83 -10.80
C PHE A 66 1.29 -6.76 -11.66
N ILE A 67 1.59 -5.60 -12.24
CA ILE A 67 2.81 -5.37 -13.03
C ILE A 67 4.05 -5.65 -12.16
N ASN A 68 4.10 -5.06 -10.96
CA ASN A 68 5.24 -5.25 -10.04
C ASN A 68 5.46 -6.72 -9.68
N LYS A 69 4.39 -7.44 -9.36
CA LYS A 69 4.46 -8.86 -9.03
C LYS A 69 4.98 -9.72 -10.18
N ASN A 70 4.61 -9.42 -11.43
CA ASN A 70 5.06 -10.22 -12.56
C ASN A 70 6.47 -9.84 -13.03
N LEU A 71 6.89 -8.60 -12.81
CA LEU A 71 8.24 -8.15 -13.12
C LEU A 71 9.25 -8.53 -12.04
N SER A 72 8.84 -8.73 -10.78
CA SER A 72 9.74 -9.21 -9.72
C SER A 72 10.26 -10.63 -9.96
N ILE A 73 9.60 -11.40 -10.84
CA ILE A 73 10.00 -12.75 -11.25
C ILE A 73 10.59 -12.78 -12.66
N SER A 74 10.92 -11.61 -13.21
CA SER A 74 11.47 -11.49 -14.56
C SER A 74 12.92 -11.97 -14.61
N LYS A 75 13.29 -12.52 -15.76
CA LYS A 75 14.68 -12.80 -16.11
C LYS A 75 15.32 -11.50 -16.64
N PRO A 76 16.30 -10.91 -15.95
CA PRO A 76 16.87 -9.60 -16.27
C PRO A 76 17.28 -9.40 -17.74
N ASP A 77 17.99 -10.36 -18.30
CA ASP A 77 18.55 -10.34 -19.66
C ASP A 77 17.51 -10.49 -20.78
N SER A 78 16.25 -10.73 -20.44
CA SER A 78 15.17 -10.99 -21.40
C SER A 78 14.26 -9.79 -21.68
N ILE A 79 14.44 -8.69 -20.94
CA ILE A 79 13.56 -7.53 -21.00
C ILE A 79 13.75 -6.79 -22.34
N LYS A 80 12.64 -6.63 -23.08
CA LYS A 80 12.58 -5.86 -24.31
C LYS A 80 11.55 -4.74 -24.15
N ILE A 81 11.97 -3.52 -24.47
CA ILE A 81 11.12 -2.33 -24.37
C ILE A 81 10.90 -1.79 -25.78
N THR A 82 9.65 -1.51 -26.12
CA THR A 82 9.29 -0.78 -27.34
C THR A 82 8.36 0.39 -26.99
N PRO A 83 8.11 1.33 -27.92
CA PRO A 83 7.14 2.40 -27.70
C PRO A 83 5.75 1.79 -27.45
N ASN A 84 5.29 1.85 -26.20
CA ASN A 84 4.03 1.28 -25.68
C ASN A 84 4.03 -0.21 -25.34
N SER A 85 5.16 -0.91 -25.35
CA SER A 85 5.20 -2.30 -24.89
C SER A 85 6.42 -2.67 -24.06
N LEU A 86 6.23 -3.69 -23.24
CA LEU A 86 7.24 -4.34 -22.42
C LEU A 86 7.06 -5.86 -22.55
N GLU A 87 8.08 -6.55 -23.02
CA GLU A 87 8.11 -8.01 -23.12
C GLU A 87 9.26 -8.54 -22.27
N TRP A 88 9.05 -9.65 -21.55
CA TRP A 88 10.09 -10.31 -20.77
C TRP A 88 9.81 -11.80 -20.64
N LYS A 89 10.82 -12.57 -20.24
CA LYS A 89 10.65 -13.94 -19.78
C LYS A 89 10.55 -13.95 -18.26
N GLY A 90 9.56 -14.62 -17.71
CA GLY A 90 9.38 -14.78 -16.26
C GLY A 90 9.47 -16.25 -15.84
N TYR A 91 9.94 -16.49 -14.62
CA TYR A 91 10.06 -17.83 -14.06
C TYR A 91 8.70 -18.37 -13.58
N THR A 92 8.27 -19.52 -14.12
CA THR A 92 6.93 -20.08 -13.83
C THR A 92 6.82 -20.77 -12.46
N LYS A 93 7.95 -21.25 -11.90
CA LYS A 93 8.00 -22.02 -10.63
C LYS A 93 9.23 -21.67 -9.80
N LEU A 94 9.36 -20.44 -9.32
CA LEU A 94 10.48 -20.07 -8.44
C LEU A 94 10.53 -20.87 -7.13
N PHE A 95 9.38 -21.37 -6.68
CA PHE A 95 9.27 -22.19 -5.48
C PHE A 95 8.94 -23.63 -5.87
N LEU A 96 9.81 -24.57 -5.50
CA LEU A 96 9.56 -25.98 -5.70
C LEU A 96 8.57 -26.48 -4.65
N GLN A 97 7.66 -27.37 -5.06
CA GLN A 97 6.83 -28.09 -4.09
C GLN A 97 7.77 -28.90 -3.19
N GLY A 98 7.65 -28.74 -1.87
CA GLY A 98 8.50 -29.42 -0.91
C GLY A 98 8.37 -30.93 -1.05
N GLN A 99 9.28 -31.55 -1.80
CA GLN A 99 9.51 -32.99 -1.83
C GLN A 99 10.73 -33.28 -0.95
N ASN A 100 10.69 -34.40 -0.23
CA ASN A 100 11.80 -34.84 0.62
C ASN A 100 13.08 -34.92 -0.24
N ASN A 101 14.10 -34.11 0.11
CA ASN A 101 15.40 -33.96 -0.57
C ASN A 101 15.45 -33.20 -1.91
N ALA A 102 14.47 -32.33 -2.21
CA ALA A 102 14.59 -31.41 -3.35
C ALA A 102 15.31 -30.10 -2.95
N ASP A 103 16.17 -29.58 -3.84
CA ASP A 103 16.79 -28.26 -3.69
C ASP A 103 15.72 -27.18 -3.45
N TYR A 104 16.05 -26.16 -2.64
CA TYR A 104 15.11 -25.07 -2.30
C TYR A 104 14.76 -24.18 -3.51
N MET A 105 15.67 -24.10 -4.50
CA MET A 105 15.51 -23.38 -5.76
C MET A 105 16.21 -24.15 -6.88
N ASN A 106 15.53 -24.45 -7.98
CA ASN A 106 16.15 -24.99 -9.19
C ASN A 106 16.24 -23.85 -10.20
N PHE A 107 17.40 -23.59 -10.81
CA PHE A 107 17.59 -22.52 -11.80
C PHE A 107 17.42 -22.99 -13.26
N SER A 108 17.13 -24.28 -13.51
CA SER A 108 16.75 -24.82 -14.84
C SER A 108 15.31 -24.46 -15.25
N LEU A 109 14.71 -23.45 -14.61
CA LEU A 109 13.29 -23.17 -14.63
C LEU A 109 12.78 -22.85 -16.02
N GLN A 110 11.68 -23.52 -16.37
CA GLN A 110 10.86 -23.16 -17.51
C GLN A 110 10.44 -21.70 -17.36
N THR A 111 10.79 -20.91 -18.38
CA THR A 111 10.37 -19.52 -18.49
C THR A 111 9.22 -19.41 -19.48
N GLU A 112 8.29 -18.52 -19.18
CA GLU A 112 7.22 -18.13 -20.10
C GLU A 112 7.44 -16.69 -20.53
N VAL A 113 7.01 -16.38 -21.76
CA VAL A 113 7.05 -15.02 -22.29
C VAL A 113 5.81 -14.28 -21.81
N PHE A 114 6.04 -13.10 -21.24
CA PHE A 114 5.01 -12.17 -20.82
C PHE A 114 5.15 -10.88 -21.63
N SER A 115 4.02 -10.30 -22.02
CA SER A 115 3.96 -9.00 -22.68
C SER A 115 2.93 -8.08 -22.03
N LEU A 116 3.29 -6.82 -21.91
CA LEU A 116 2.42 -5.69 -21.61
C LEU A 116 2.39 -4.78 -22.82
N GLU A 117 1.21 -4.55 -23.38
CA GLU A 117 1.05 -3.77 -24.59
C GLU A 117 -0.10 -2.78 -24.43
N ARG A 118 0.17 -1.50 -24.71
CA ARG A 118 -0.88 -0.49 -24.81
C ARG A 118 -1.31 -0.34 -26.27
N HIS A 119 -2.57 -0.66 -26.56
CA HIS A 119 -3.20 -0.38 -27.85
C HIS A 119 -4.64 0.13 -27.64
N ASN A 120 -5.11 1.01 -28.52
CA ASN A 120 -6.47 1.57 -28.47
C ASN A 120 -6.88 2.11 -27.09
N ASN A 121 -5.98 2.85 -26.42
CA ASN A 121 -6.19 3.40 -25.07
C ASN A 121 -6.47 2.35 -23.98
N ASN A 122 -6.04 1.10 -24.15
CA ASN A 122 -6.17 0.05 -23.17
C ASN A 122 -4.80 -0.63 -23.00
N LEU A 123 -4.55 -1.16 -21.80
CA LEU A 123 -3.37 -1.97 -21.51
C LEU A 123 -3.76 -3.44 -21.48
N PHE A 124 -2.97 -4.27 -22.14
CA PHE A 124 -3.16 -5.71 -22.23
C PHE A 124 -1.96 -6.43 -21.64
N PHE A 125 -2.21 -7.53 -20.95
CA PHE A 125 -1.21 -8.48 -20.50
C PHE A 125 -1.42 -9.80 -21.26
N ASN A 126 -0.43 -10.27 -22.00
CA ASN A 126 -0.54 -11.46 -22.86
C ASN A 126 -1.82 -11.45 -23.70
N ASN A 127 -2.06 -10.33 -24.40
CA ASN A 127 -3.26 -10.08 -25.22
C ASN A 127 -4.60 -10.10 -24.45
N THR A 128 -4.59 -10.09 -23.11
CA THR A 128 -5.78 -10.02 -22.26
C THR A 128 -5.92 -8.62 -21.67
N LEU A 129 -7.12 -8.05 -21.73
CA LEU A 129 -7.38 -6.70 -21.24
C LEU A 129 -7.11 -6.59 -19.73
N LEU A 130 -6.13 -5.75 -19.36
CA LEU A 130 -5.73 -5.53 -17.97
C LEU A 130 -6.29 -4.21 -17.42
N LEU A 131 -6.21 -3.12 -18.19
CA LEU A 131 -6.70 -1.81 -17.78
C LEU A 131 -7.31 -1.02 -18.94
N LYS A 132 -8.44 -0.35 -18.68
CA LYS A 132 -9.11 0.51 -19.66
C LYS A 132 -8.72 1.98 -19.53
N ASN A 133 -8.89 2.74 -20.61
CA ASN A 133 -8.71 4.20 -20.65
C ASN A 133 -7.30 4.65 -20.24
N VAL A 134 -6.30 3.87 -20.65
CA VAL A 134 -4.88 4.16 -20.46
C VAL A 134 -4.45 5.21 -21.48
N ARG A 135 -4.16 6.40 -20.97
CA ARG A 135 -3.64 7.53 -21.76
C ARG A 135 -2.18 7.34 -22.10
N GLU A 136 -1.41 6.82 -21.14
CA GLU A 136 0.04 6.72 -21.22
C GLU A 136 0.52 5.43 -20.56
N PHE A 137 1.42 4.72 -21.23
CA PHE A 137 2.20 3.62 -20.66
C PHE A 137 3.62 3.76 -21.20
N GLU A 138 4.53 4.16 -20.32
CA GLU A 138 5.93 4.38 -20.62
C GLU A 138 6.79 3.48 -19.76
N VAL A 139 7.82 2.90 -20.37
CA VAL A 139 8.80 2.05 -19.70
C VAL A 139 10.18 2.46 -20.17
N LYS A 140 11.14 2.55 -19.24
CA LYS A 140 12.54 2.87 -19.55
C LYS A 140 13.46 2.21 -18.53
N ILE A 141 14.69 1.96 -18.98
CA ILE A 141 15.77 1.52 -18.10
C ILE A 141 16.60 2.73 -17.71
N ILE A 142 16.75 2.96 -16.42
CA ILE A 142 17.63 3.99 -15.85
C ILE A 142 18.80 3.27 -15.21
N LYS A 143 20.03 3.63 -15.59
CA LYS A 143 21.24 3.20 -14.88
C LYS A 143 21.52 4.18 -13.74
N ARG A 144 21.56 3.70 -12.50
CA ARG A 144 22.01 4.46 -11.33
C ARG A 144 23.14 3.70 -10.66
N ASN A 145 24.36 4.24 -10.74
CA ASN A 145 25.57 3.59 -10.24
C ASN A 145 25.76 2.19 -10.87
N ALA A 146 25.87 1.14 -10.04
CA ALA A 146 25.99 -0.25 -10.46
C ALA A 146 24.63 -0.90 -10.77
N ASP A 147 23.51 -0.25 -10.43
CA ASP A 147 22.19 -0.84 -10.56
C ASP A 147 21.50 -0.39 -11.85
N SER A 148 20.88 -1.35 -12.54
CA SER A 148 19.93 -1.08 -13.61
C SER A 148 18.51 -1.09 -13.04
N ILE A 149 17.73 -0.05 -13.30
CA ILE A 149 16.37 0.12 -12.77
C ILE A 149 15.40 0.15 -13.93
N LEU A 150 14.42 -0.75 -13.93
CA LEU A 150 13.26 -0.68 -14.81
C LEU A 150 12.24 0.26 -14.19
N GLU A 151 12.05 1.44 -14.77
CA GLU A 151 11.01 2.38 -14.35
C GLU A 151 9.85 2.33 -15.34
N TYR A 152 8.62 2.27 -14.81
CA TYR A 152 7.42 2.42 -15.63
C TYR A 152 6.47 3.48 -15.07
N LYS A 153 5.73 4.10 -15.97
CA LYS A 153 4.68 5.07 -15.68
C LYS A 153 3.40 4.65 -16.40
N LEU A 154 2.31 4.60 -15.64
CA LEU A 154 0.99 4.20 -16.13
C LEU A 154 -0.04 5.27 -15.76
N CYS A 155 -0.67 5.86 -16.77
CA CYS A 155 -1.64 6.93 -16.58
C CYS A 155 -3.02 6.58 -17.14
N THR A 156 -4.03 6.82 -16.32
CA THR A 156 -5.44 6.98 -16.75
C THR A 156 -5.81 8.45 -16.60
N ASN A 157 -6.67 8.80 -15.64
CA ASN A 157 -6.91 10.19 -15.22
C ASN A 157 -5.87 10.69 -14.20
N ILE A 158 -5.22 9.75 -13.51
CA ILE A 158 -4.07 9.98 -12.64
C ILE A 158 -2.94 9.05 -13.10
N CYS A 159 -1.71 9.33 -12.69
CA CYS A 159 -0.54 8.53 -13.01
C CYS A 159 0.00 7.82 -11.77
N VAL A 160 0.43 6.58 -11.97
CA VAL A 160 1.27 5.84 -11.03
C VAL A 160 2.62 5.60 -11.70
N GLN A 161 3.69 5.74 -10.93
CA GLN A 161 5.05 5.49 -11.37
C GLN A 161 5.69 4.56 -10.35
N ASP A 162 6.33 3.51 -10.83
CA ASP A 162 7.00 2.53 -9.99
C ASP A 162 8.28 2.03 -10.67
N PHE A 163 9.11 1.35 -9.90
CA PHE A 163 10.40 0.88 -10.37
C PHE A 163 10.78 -0.46 -9.77
N ILE A 164 11.59 -1.21 -10.52
CA ILE A 164 12.11 -2.51 -10.11
C ILE A 164 13.60 -2.54 -10.41
N PHE A 165 14.36 -3.04 -9.45
CA PHE A 165 15.79 -3.31 -9.64
C PHE A 165 15.96 -4.50 -10.58
N ILE A 166 16.68 -4.28 -11.66
CA ILE A 166 17.19 -5.32 -12.54
C ILE A 166 18.62 -5.58 -12.08
N GLU A 167 18.82 -6.62 -11.29
CA GLU A 167 20.18 -7.11 -11.03
C GLU A 167 20.73 -7.65 -12.35
N GLU A 168 21.78 -7.01 -12.88
CA GLU A 168 22.63 -7.66 -13.88
C GLU A 168 23.27 -8.85 -13.16
N SER A 169 22.76 -10.06 -13.40
CA SER A 169 23.46 -11.26 -12.95
C SER A 169 24.78 -11.29 -13.71
N GLU A 170 25.88 -11.06 -13.00
CA GLU A 170 27.23 -11.39 -13.48
C GLU A 170 27.22 -12.87 -13.88
N ILE A 171 27.03 -13.15 -15.16
CA ILE A 171 27.45 -14.42 -15.72
C ILE A 171 28.96 -14.28 -15.87
N ALA A 172 29.66 -14.85 -14.90
CA ALA A 172 31.10 -15.03 -14.92
C ALA A 172 31.55 -15.51 -16.32
N LEU A 173 32.50 -14.77 -16.90
CA LEU A 173 33.35 -15.24 -18.00
C LEU A 173 34.22 -16.41 -17.54
#